data_AF-A0A6I4MM02-F1
#
_entry.id   AF-A0A6I4MM02-F1
#
_cell.length_a   1.000
_cell.length_b   1.000
_cell.length_c   1.000
_cell.angle_alpha   90.00
_cell.angle_beta   90.00
_cell.angle_gamma   90.00
#
_symmetry.space_group_name_H-M   'P 1'
#
loop_
_entity.id
_entity.type
_entity.pdbx_description
1 polymer ?
#
loop_
_entity_poly.entity_id
_entity_poly.type
_entity_poly.pdbx_seq_one_letter_code
_entity_poly.pdbx_strand_id
1 'polypeptide(L)'
;MAITEETITRLRAAATAGDPDAARELGRLLCMLRSDSLERLRDPEFLLTWPEEPWLRAALRARPDDRLAAVVLAGRLVQQIAYWQLNDDNANAHGEDEHTLARRRNEAHALYTQVLETAPDDPAARAGIAALHAWTDDTASTDALENEPPFSYYELTLDMGSGSFLHTESVVTTHPDEVRWACPWLLAPVVAAVKEPPFGVELTLFTYSGGRFDSVVHLHEHLNADGTLAWDAIEIPPLTGNPLPAGHPVGTRHYGYSCDWG
;
A
#
# COMPACT_ATOMS: atom_id res chain seq x y z
N MET A 1 -9.19 7.03 14.76
CA MET A 1 -10.59 7.26 14.31
C MET A 1 -11.00 6.04 13.53
N ALA A 2 -12.09 5.37 13.91
CA ALA A 2 -12.55 4.19 13.19
C ALA A 2 -12.84 4.54 11.71
N ILE A 3 -12.23 3.78 10.81
CA ILE A 3 -12.49 3.89 9.37
C ILE A 3 -13.67 2.96 9.08
N THR A 4 -14.78 3.56 8.65
CA THR A 4 -16.05 2.87 8.38
C THR A 4 -16.49 3.18 6.95
N GLU A 5 -17.46 2.41 6.43
CA GLU A 5 -18.09 2.69 5.14
C GLU A 5 -18.68 4.11 5.06
N GLU A 6 -19.24 4.62 6.16
CA GLU A 6 -19.73 6.00 6.23
C GLU A 6 -18.58 7.02 6.12
N THR A 7 -17.45 6.75 6.78
CA THR A 7 -16.24 7.57 6.66
C THR A 7 -15.77 7.63 5.21
N ILE A 8 -15.67 6.48 4.52
CA ILE A 8 -15.27 6.41 3.11
C ILE A 8 -16.28 7.12 2.20
N THR A 9 -17.57 6.91 2.42
CA THR A 9 -18.64 7.55 1.64
C THR A 9 -18.60 9.07 1.76
N ARG A 10 -18.40 9.60 2.97
CA ARG A 10 -18.27 11.03 3.22
C ARG A 10 -17.03 11.62 2.57
N LEU A 11 -15.89 10.95 2.69
CA LEU A 11 -14.64 11.36 2.03
C LEU A 11 -14.82 11.40 0.52
N ARG A 12 -15.43 10.37 -0.07
CA ARG A 12 -15.72 10.28 -1.51
C ARG A 12 -16.63 11.42 -1.97
N ALA A 13 -17.71 11.69 -1.26
CA ALA A 13 -18.61 12.79 -1.58
C ALA A 13 -17.91 14.16 -1.55
N ALA A 14 -17.10 14.43 -0.51
CA ALA A 14 -16.36 15.67 -0.40
C ALA A 14 -15.27 15.81 -1.47
N ALA A 15 -14.53 14.74 -1.75
CA ALA A 15 -13.52 14.70 -2.80
C ALA A 15 -14.15 14.93 -4.19
N THR A 16 -15.31 14.33 -4.47
CA THR A 16 -16.08 14.58 -5.70
C THR A 16 -16.56 16.04 -5.80
N ALA A 17 -16.86 16.67 -4.66
CA ALA A 17 -17.19 18.09 -4.61
C ALA A 17 -15.96 19.02 -4.78
N GLY A 18 -14.76 18.46 -4.91
CA GLY A 18 -13.52 19.20 -5.16
C GLY A 18 -12.71 19.55 -3.91
N ASP A 19 -13.01 18.94 -2.75
CA ASP A 19 -12.22 19.13 -1.54
C ASP A 19 -10.86 18.40 -1.66
N PRO A 20 -9.72 19.14 -1.70
CA PRO A 20 -8.40 18.54 -1.85
C PRO A 20 -7.97 17.70 -0.65
N ASP A 21 -8.36 18.08 0.58
CA ASP A 21 -7.99 17.36 1.79
C ASP A 21 -8.73 16.03 1.88
N ALA A 22 -10.01 16.03 1.51
CA ALA A 22 -10.80 14.80 1.40
C ALA A 22 -10.27 13.88 0.28
N ALA A 23 -9.90 14.44 -0.87
CA ALA A 23 -9.33 13.67 -1.98
C ALA A 23 -7.99 13.03 -1.60
N ARG A 24 -7.10 13.78 -0.92
CA ARG A 24 -5.83 13.25 -0.42
C ARG A 24 -6.05 12.12 0.59
N GLU A 25 -6.91 12.33 1.58
CA GLU A 25 -7.16 11.33 2.62
C GLU A 25 -7.81 10.08 2.05
N LEU A 26 -8.78 10.24 1.14
CA LEU A 26 -9.38 9.10 0.43
C LEU A 26 -8.34 8.33 -0.36
N GLY A 27 -7.50 9.02 -1.15
CA GLY A 27 -6.40 8.39 -1.88
C GLY A 27 -5.47 7.61 -0.95
N ARG A 28 -5.01 8.24 0.14
CA ARG A 28 -4.13 7.62 1.14
C ARG A 28 -4.73 6.34 1.76
N LEU A 29 -6.02 6.35 2.10
CA LEU A 29 -6.71 5.18 2.64
C LEU A 29 -6.89 4.08 1.60
N LEU A 30 -7.19 4.45 0.35
CA LEU A 30 -7.33 3.49 -0.75
C LEU A 30 -5.99 2.83 -1.12
N CYS A 31 -4.85 3.47 -0.86
CA CYS A 31 -3.52 2.83 -1.00
C CYS A 31 -3.39 1.56 -0.14
N MET A 32 -4.15 1.41 0.94
CA MET A 32 -4.11 0.24 1.81
C MET A 32 -4.83 -0.97 1.21
N LEU A 33 -5.63 -0.75 0.16
CA LEU A 33 -6.45 -1.79 -0.44
C LEU A 33 -5.67 -2.50 -1.54
N ARG A 34 -5.92 -3.80 -1.63
CA ARG A 34 -5.46 -4.60 -2.75
C ARG A 34 -6.07 -4.08 -4.05
N SER A 35 -5.25 -4.05 -5.10
CA SER A 35 -5.53 -3.51 -6.43
C SER A 35 -6.71 -4.18 -7.17
N ASP A 36 -7.06 -5.42 -6.82
CA ASP A 36 -8.20 -6.17 -7.36
C ASP A 36 -9.31 -6.45 -6.31
N SER A 37 -9.29 -5.69 -5.20
CA SER A 37 -10.27 -5.80 -4.12
C SER A 37 -11.72 -5.71 -4.62
N LEU A 38 -12.67 -6.19 -3.81
CA LEU A 38 -14.10 -6.33 -4.14
C LEU A 38 -14.78 -5.06 -4.70
N GLU A 39 -14.13 -3.89 -4.69
CA GLU A 39 -14.58 -2.72 -5.48
C GLU A 39 -14.69 -3.06 -6.98
N ARG A 40 -13.81 -3.90 -7.54
CA ARG A 40 -13.92 -4.40 -8.93
C ARG A 40 -15.20 -5.20 -9.20
N LEU A 41 -15.71 -5.92 -8.19
CA LEU A 41 -16.99 -6.63 -8.30
C LEU A 41 -18.20 -5.68 -8.19
N ARG A 42 -18.01 -4.50 -7.59
CA ARG A 42 -19.04 -3.47 -7.45
C ARG A 42 -19.06 -2.48 -8.62
N ASP A 43 -17.93 -2.30 -9.31
CA ASP A 43 -17.79 -1.44 -10.48
C ASP A 43 -16.91 -2.10 -11.56
N PRO A 44 -17.51 -2.60 -12.66
CA PRO A 44 -16.77 -3.18 -13.78
C PRO A 44 -15.96 -2.16 -14.60
N GLU A 45 -16.25 -0.86 -14.48
CA GLU A 45 -15.47 0.23 -15.09
C GLU A 45 -14.31 0.67 -14.18
N PHE A 46 -14.18 0.08 -12.98
CA PHE A 46 -13.10 0.37 -12.05
C PHE A 46 -11.76 0.04 -12.71
N LEU A 47 -11.09 1.11 -13.14
CA LEU A 47 -9.86 1.06 -13.89
C LEU A 47 -8.87 0.18 -13.14
N LEU A 48 -8.47 -0.88 -13.83
CA LEU A 48 -7.23 -1.63 -13.66
C LEU A 48 -6.31 -1.05 -12.56
N THR A 49 -6.39 -1.73 -11.42
CA THR A 49 -5.35 -1.91 -10.39
C THR A 49 -4.98 -0.79 -9.41
N TRP A 50 -5.51 0.44 -9.46
CA TRP A 50 -5.00 1.52 -8.55
C TRP A 50 -6.10 2.51 -8.07
N PRO A 51 -6.95 2.12 -7.09
CA PRO A 51 -8.12 2.88 -6.63
C PRO A 51 -7.81 4.31 -6.13
N GLU A 52 -6.61 4.50 -5.60
CA GLU A 52 -6.16 5.74 -4.97
C GLU A 52 -5.78 6.85 -5.95
N GLU A 53 -5.29 6.48 -7.14
CA GLU A 53 -4.57 7.39 -8.03
C GLU A 53 -5.45 8.58 -8.50
N PRO A 54 -6.72 8.36 -8.93
CA PRO A 54 -7.58 9.48 -9.35
C PRO A 54 -7.76 10.54 -8.27
N TRP A 55 -7.80 10.13 -6.99
CA TRP A 55 -8.02 11.00 -5.84
C TRP A 55 -6.76 11.76 -5.45
N LEU A 56 -5.60 11.10 -5.43
CA LEU A 56 -4.32 11.76 -5.20
C LEU A 56 -4.03 12.80 -6.29
N ARG A 57 -4.31 12.45 -7.55
CA ARG A 57 -4.23 13.41 -8.67
C ARG A 57 -5.23 14.55 -8.54
N ALA A 58 -6.45 14.29 -8.07
CA ALA A 58 -7.44 15.35 -7.82
C ALA A 58 -6.97 16.32 -6.73
N ALA A 59 -6.38 15.80 -5.64
CA ALA A 59 -5.78 16.61 -4.60
C ALA A 59 -4.67 17.51 -5.15
N LEU A 60 -3.74 16.97 -5.94
CA LEU A 60 -2.65 17.75 -6.55
C LEU A 60 -3.11 18.75 -7.61
N ARG A 61 -4.19 18.45 -8.36
CA ARG A 61 -4.78 19.44 -9.27
C ARG A 61 -5.36 20.64 -8.52
N ALA A 62 -6.00 20.40 -7.39
CA ALA A 62 -6.61 21.44 -6.57
C ALA A 62 -5.58 22.17 -5.67
N ARG A 63 -4.54 21.46 -5.23
CA ARG A 63 -3.45 21.97 -4.38
C ARG A 63 -2.10 21.37 -4.83
N PRO A 64 -1.41 21.97 -5.82
CA PRO A 64 -0.18 21.43 -6.38
C PRO A 64 0.99 21.32 -5.41
N ASP A 65 0.97 22.07 -4.30
CA ASP A 65 1.97 22.06 -3.24
C ASP A 65 1.65 21.08 -2.10
N ASP A 66 0.63 20.23 -2.24
CA ASP A 66 0.29 19.21 -1.26
C ASP A 66 1.35 18.09 -1.23
N ARG A 67 2.37 18.30 -0.41
CA ARG A 67 3.52 17.39 -0.27
C ARG A 67 3.11 15.96 0.06
N LEU A 68 2.12 15.78 0.94
CA LEU A 68 1.68 14.43 1.32
C LEU A 68 1.02 13.72 0.13
N ALA A 69 0.14 14.40 -0.62
CA ALA A 69 -0.43 13.83 -1.84
C ALA A 69 0.66 13.50 -2.88
N ALA A 70 1.66 14.37 -3.03
CA ALA A 70 2.76 14.18 -3.97
C ALA A 70 3.62 12.94 -3.63
N VAL A 71 4.05 12.82 -2.38
CA VAL A 71 4.86 11.67 -1.90
C VAL A 71 4.07 10.37 -2.00
N VAL A 72 2.81 10.35 -1.59
CA VAL A 72 1.99 9.14 -1.66
C VAL A 72 1.78 8.73 -3.11
N LEU A 73 1.43 9.66 -4.01
CA LEU A 73 1.29 9.35 -5.44
C LEU A 73 2.59 8.84 -6.05
N ALA A 74 3.72 9.49 -5.77
CA ALA A 74 5.02 9.07 -6.28
C ALA A 74 5.39 7.65 -5.80
N GLY A 75 5.14 7.32 -4.53
CA GLY A 75 5.33 5.98 -3.98
C GLY A 75 4.47 4.92 -4.70
N ARG A 76 3.21 5.24 -4.97
CA ARG A 76 2.32 4.35 -5.75
C ARG A 76 2.81 4.15 -7.17
N LEU A 77 3.30 5.19 -7.84
CA LEU A 77 3.89 5.06 -9.17
C LEU A 77 5.14 4.16 -9.17
N VAL A 78 5.98 4.23 -8.13
CA VAL A 78 7.14 3.32 -7.96
C VAL A 78 6.66 1.87 -7.78
N GLN A 79 5.65 1.63 -6.94
CA GLN A 79 5.08 0.29 -6.78
C GLN A 79 4.47 -0.25 -8.07
N GLN A 80 3.78 0.60 -8.85
CA GLN A 80 3.26 0.24 -10.16
C GLN A 80 4.39 -0.22 -11.11
N ILE A 81 5.51 0.51 -11.12
CA ILE A 81 6.67 0.15 -11.94
C ILE A 81 7.20 -1.23 -11.53
N ALA A 82 7.42 -1.44 -10.23
CA ALA A 82 7.89 -2.73 -9.71
C ALA A 82 6.92 -3.87 -10.06
N TYR A 83 5.62 -3.67 -9.86
CA TYR A 83 4.59 -4.67 -10.16
C TYR A 83 4.60 -5.10 -11.63
N TRP A 84 4.68 -4.14 -12.55
CA TRP A 84 4.66 -4.45 -13.99
C TRP A 84 5.96 -5.07 -14.48
N GLN A 85 7.10 -4.74 -13.88
CA GLN A 85 8.40 -5.36 -14.20
C GLN A 85 8.50 -6.82 -13.76
N LEU A 86 7.72 -7.26 -12.77
CA LEU A 86 7.72 -8.65 -12.29
C LEU A 86 7.03 -9.62 -13.25
N ASN A 87 6.20 -9.14 -14.19
CA ASN A 87 5.43 -10.00 -15.09
C ASN A 87 5.17 -9.34 -16.45
N ASP A 88 6.15 -9.44 -17.36
CA ASP A 88 6.09 -8.88 -18.71
C ASP A 88 4.88 -9.37 -19.52
N ASP A 89 4.49 -10.64 -19.39
CA ASP A 89 3.33 -11.19 -20.11
C ASP A 89 2.03 -10.54 -19.65
N ASN A 90 1.87 -10.34 -18.34
CA ASN A 90 0.73 -9.63 -17.77
C ASN A 90 0.78 -8.13 -18.10
N ALA A 91 1.94 -7.49 -18.02
CA ALA A 91 2.12 -6.09 -18.41
C ALA A 91 1.65 -5.86 -19.86
N ASN A 92 2.12 -6.68 -20.80
CA ASN A 92 1.72 -6.62 -22.20
C ASN A 92 0.21 -6.83 -22.41
N ALA A 93 -0.39 -7.79 -21.70
CA ALA A 93 -1.83 -8.04 -21.77
C ALA A 93 -2.67 -6.85 -21.28
N HIS A 94 -2.09 -6.01 -20.43
CA HIS A 94 -2.70 -4.79 -19.88
C HIS A 94 -2.29 -3.51 -20.60
N GLY A 95 -1.54 -3.61 -21.71
CA GLY A 95 -1.09 -2.46 -22.50
C GLY A 95 0.00 -1.65 -21.81
N GLU A 96 0.68 -2.24 -20.83
CA GLU A 96 1.82 -1.66 -20.14
C GLU A 96 3.10 -2.04 -20.89
N ASP A 97 3.87 -1.03 -21.25
CA ASP A 97 5.12 -1.14 -22.00
C ASP A 97 6.20 -0.21 -21.42
N GLU A 98 7.41 -0.27 -21.97
CA GLU A 98 8.52 0.58 -21.53
C GLU A 98 8.22 2.08 -21.63
N HIS A 99 7.37 2.51 -22.57
CA HIS A 99 6.98 3.91 -22.67
C HIS A 99 6.08 4.33 -21.50
N THR A 100 5.11 3.50 -21.13
CA THR A 100 4.24 3.75 -19.97
C THR A 100 5.02 3.71 -18.65
N LEU A 101 5.98 2.79 -18.51
CA LEU A 101 6.87 2.72 -17.35
C LEU A 101 7.78 3.95 -17.27
N ALA A 102 8.40 4.35 -18.38
CA ALA A 102 9.22 5.56 -18.45
C ALA A 102 8.44 6.83 -18.06
N ARG A 103 7.17 6.95 -18.50
CA ARG A 103 6.29 8.05 -18.09
C ARG A 103 6.06 8.06 -16.58
N ARG A 104 5.76 6.90 -15.96
CA ARG A 104 5.58 6.79 -14.51
C ARG A 104 6.84 7.13 -13.74
N ARG A 105 8.01 6.68 -14.21
CA ARG A 105 9.31 7.01 -13.58
C ARG A 105 9.56 8.51 -13.59
N ASN A 106 9.37 9.15 -14.74
CA ASN A 106 9.56 10.59 -14.89
C ASN A 106 8.61 11.37 -13.98
N GLU A 107 7.35 10.93 -13.89
CA GLU A 107 6.36 11.54 -13.01
C GLU A 107 6.71 11.37 -11.53
N ALA A 108 7.02 10.15 -11.08
CA ALA A 108 7.42 9.87 -9.71
C ALA A 108 8.66 10.69 -9.30
N HIS A 109 9.67 10.72 -10.18
CA HIS A 109 10.88 11.52 -9.96
C HIS A 109 10.55 13.01 -9.83
N ALA A 110 9.71 13.56 -10.70
CA ALA A 110 9.31 14.97 -10.65
C ALA A 110 8.58 15.31 -9.35
N LEU A 111 7.65 14.46 -8.90
CA LEU A 111 6.91 14.63 -7.65
C LEU A 111 7.84 14.63 -6.44
N TYR A 112 8.74 13.65 -6.34
CA TYR A 112 9.72 13.63 -5.25
C TYR A 112 10.68 14.82 -5.29
N THR A 113 11.14 15.21 -6.47
CA THR A 113 12.03 16.38 -6.64
C THR A 113 11.34 17.64 -6.14
N GLN A 114 10.08 17.86 -6.52
CA GLN A 114 9.29 19.00 -6.06
C GLN A 114 9.14 19.04 -4.52
N VAL A 115 8.94 17.88 -3.90
CA VAL A 115 8.88 17.79 -2.43
C VAL A 115 10.23 18.17 -1.83
N LEU A 116 11.34 17.66 -2.37
CA LEU A 116 12.70 17.92 -1.88
C LEU A 116 13.15 19.38 -2.10
N GLU A 117 12.63 20.07 -3.11
CA GLU A 117 12.89 21.50 -3.30
C GLU A 117 12.37 22.35 -2.14
N THR A 118 11.23 21.96 -1.55
CA THR A 118 10.61 22.67 -0.43
C THR A 118 10.96 22.09 0.94
N ALA A 119 11.37 20.82 0.97
CA ALA A 119 11.81 20.13 2.17
C ALA A 119 12.91 19.11 1.84
N PRO A 120 14.18 19.57 1.80
CA PRO A 120 15.32 18.74 1.41
C PRO A 120 15.54 17.50 2.27
N ASP A 121 15.08 17.54 3.52
CA ASP A 121 15.22 16.46 4.50
C ASP A 121 13.96 15.58 4.60
N ASP A 122 13.01 15.67 3.66
CA ASP A 122 11.83 14.81 3.65
C ASP A 122 12.23 13.33 3.51
N PRO A 123 12.00 12.50 4.55
CA PRO A 123 12.50 11.12 4.56
C PRO A 123 11.85 10.26 3.47
N ALA A 124 10.55 10.43 3.22
CA ALA A 124 9.83 9.60 2.25
C ALA A 124 10.22 9.97 0.82
N ALA A 125 10.41 11.25 0.51
CA ALA A 125 10.86 11.65 -0.81
C ALA A 125 12.30 11.20 -1.09
N ARG A 126 13.21 11.29 -0.10
CA ARG A 126 14.59 10.80 -0.25
C ARG A 126 14.64 9.29 -0.45
N ALA A 127 13.92 8.53 0.38
CA ALA A 127 13.86 7.08 0.28
C ALA A 127 13.17 6.64 -1.03
N GLY A 128 12.12 7.37 -1.45
CA GLY A 128 11.40 7.12 -2.69
C GLY A 128 12.24 7.31 -3.95
N ILE A 129 13.11 8.33 -3.98
CA ILE A 129 14.10 8.50 -5.08
C ILE A 129 15.08 7.32 -5.11
N ALA A 130 15.60 6.91 -3.96
CA ALA A 130 16.49 5.75 -3.88
C ALA A 130 15.81 4.47 -4.37
N ALA A 131 14.55 4.25 -3.98
CA ALA A 131 13.75 3.11 -4.44
C ALA A 131 13.48 3.16 -5.94
N LEU A 132 13.12 4.34 -6.47
CA LEU A 132 12.92 4.53 -7.91
C LEU A 132 14.20 4.18 -8.69
N HIS A 133 15.37 4.60 -8.22
CA HIS A 133 16.64 4.27 -8.87
C HIS A 133 16.94 2.77 -8.87
N ALA A 134 16.66 2.07 -7.76
CA ALA A 134 16.86 0.62 -7.66
C ALA A 134 16.05 -0.17 -8.70
N TRP A 135 14.85 0.29 -9.06
CA TRP A 135 14.01 -0.34 -10.10
C TRP A 135 14.36 0.07 -11.54
N THR A 136 15.25 1.04 -11.72
CA THR A 136 15.64 1.55 -13.04
C THR A 136 17.03 1.16 -13.48
N ASP A 137 17.95 0.92 -12.54
CA ASP A 137 19.32 0.54 -12.84
C ASP A 137 19.49 -0.98 -12.64
N ASP A 138 19.71 -1.72 -13.73
CA ASP A 138 20.04 -3.16 -13.71
C ASP A 138 21.34 -3.49 -12.92
N THR A 139 22.08 -2.45 -12.50
CA THR A 139 23.30 -2.55 -11.71
C THR A 139 23.14 -2.03 -10.28
N ALA A 140 22.01 -1.42 -9.94
CA ALA A 140 21.73 -0.97 -8.60
C ALA A 140 21.38 -2.20 -7.75
N SER A 141 22.13 -2.40 -6.67
CA SER A 141 21.82 -3.45 -5.72
C SER A 141 20.55 -3.10 -4.96
N THR A 142 19.61 -4.05 -4.87
CA THR A 142 18.45 -3.96 -3.98
C THR A 142 18.84 -4.03 -2.50
N ASP A 143 20.10 -4.31 -2.16
CA ASP A 143 20.61 -4.31 -0.77
C ASP A 143 20.28 -3.01 -0.01
N ALA A 144 20.20 -1.88 -0.73
CA ALA A 144 19.83 -0.59 -0.14
C ALA A 144 18.36 -0.54 0.28
N LEU A 145 17.48 -1.28 -0.41
CA LEU A 145 16.07 -1.43 -0.06
C LEU A 145 15.90 -2.40 1.12
N GLU A 146 16.73 -3.43 1.25
CA GLU A 146 16.57 -4.49 2.26
C GLU A 146 16.73 -4.02 3.73
N ASN A 147 17.25 -2.81 3.97
CA ASN A 147 17.36 -2.28 5.32
C ASN A 147 16.02 -1.72 5.79
N GLU A 148 15.53 -2.23 6.92
CA GLU A 148 14.31 -1.67 7.52
C GLU A 148 14.54 -0.21 7.93
N PRO A 149 13.60 0.69 7.57
CA PRO A 149 13.77 2.10 7.83
C PRO A 149 13.64 2.37 9.34
N PRO A 150 14.28 3.41 9.90
CA PRO A 150 14.32 3.68 11.34
C PRO A 150 13.00 4.28 11.88
N PHE A 151 11.87 3.80 11.39
CA PHE A 151 10.53 4.23 11.74
C PHE A 151 9.74 3.08 12.34
N SER A 152 8.62 3.44 12.96
CA SER A 152 7.69 2.49 13.55
C SER A 152 6.46 2.35 12.67
N TYR A 153 6.05 1.10 12.44
CA TYR A 153 4.92 0.76 11.59
C TYR A 153 4.39 -0.64 11.96
N TYR A 154 3.17 -0.89 11.53
CA TYR A 154 2.59 -2.22 11.44
C TYR A 154 2.77 -2.73 10.03
N GLU A 155 2.98 -4.03 9.93
CA GLU A 155 2.92 -4.76 8.67
C GLU A 155 1.94 -5.92 8.83
N LEU A 156 0.88 -5.88 8.04
CA LEU A 156 -0.05 -6.97 7.90
C LEU A 156 0.41 -7.83 6.73
N THR A 157 0.71 -9.10 6.97
CA THR A 157 1.18 -10.04 5.95
C THR A 157 0.18 -11.19 5.81
N LEU A 158 -0.15 -11.51 4.57
CA LEU A 158 -0.94 -12.67 4.18
C LEU A 158 -0.07 -13.56 3.30
N ASP A 159 0.35 -14.69 3.86
CA ASP A 159 1.08 -15.72 3.14
C ASP A 159 0.11 -16.78 2.59
N MET A 160 0.18 -17.00 1.28
CA MET A 160 -0.64 -17.97 0.55
C MET A 160 0.29 -18.95 -0.16
N GLY A 161 0.28 -20.20 0.30
CA GLY A 161 1.04 -21.29 -0.33
C GLY A 161 0.19 -22.07 -1.34
N SER A 162 0.69 -22.26 -2.56
CA SER A 162 0.13 -23.23 -3.52
C SER A 162 1.24 -24.04 -4.20
N GLY A 163 1.48 -25.26 -3.70
CA GLY A 163 2.50 -26.15 -4.25
C GLY A 163 3.91 -25.64 -3.99
N SER A 164 4.65 -25.31 -5.06
CA SER A 164 6.04 -24.81 -4.98
C SER A 164 6.14 -23.27 -4.97
N PHE A 165 5.01 -22.56 -5.01
CA PHE A 165 4.98 -21.09 -5.04
C PHE A 165 4.47 -20.55 -3.71
N LEU A 166 5.20 -19.57 -3.16
CA LEU A 166 4.79 -18.77 -2.01
C LEU A 166 4.43 -17.38 -2.54
N HIS A 167 3.18 -16.97 -2.32
CA HIS A 167 2.71 -15.64 -2.66
C HIS A 167 2.47 -14.87 -1.37
N THR A 168 3.12 -13.71 -1.23
CA THR A 168 3.05 -12.88 -0.03
C THR A 168 2.43 -11.54 -0.38
N GLU A 169 1.33 -11.21 0.29
CA GLU A 169 0.70 -9.89 0.20
C GLU A 169 0.91 -9.16 1.53
N SER A 170 1.23 -7.87 1.46
CA SER A 170 1.50 -7.07 2.65
C SER A 170 0.79 -5.72 2.61
N VAL A 171 0.44 -5.21 3.79
CA VAL A 171 -0.02 -3.83 3.99
C VAL A 171 0.80 -3.19 5.09
N VAL A 172 1.50 -2.11 4.78
CA VAL A 172 2.27 -1.33 5.76
C VAL A 172 1.51 -0.06 6.15
N THR A 173 1.32 0.16 7.45
CA THR A 173 0.60 1.32 8.00
C THR A 173 1.17 1.75 9.35
N THR A 174 0.80 2.92 9.85
CA THR A 174 1.16 3.42 11.18
C THR A 174 -0.02 3.55 12.13
N HIS A 175 -1.24 3.21 11.69
CA HIS A 175 -2.45 3.43 12.48
C HIS A 175 -3.20 2.11 12.74
N PRO A 176 -3.58 1.77 13.99
CA PRO A 176 -4.29 0.53 14.29
C PRO A 176 -5.67 0.46 13.61
N ASP A 177 -6.37 1.58 13.45
CA ASP A 177 -7.64 1.61 12.70
C ASP A 177 -7.44 1.31 11.19
N GLU A 178 -6.28 1.61 10.62
CA GLU A 178 -5.95 1.24 9.23
C GLU A 178 -5.67 -0.25 9.11
N VAL A 179 -5.04 -0.87 10.12
CA VAL A 179 -4.90 -2.34 10.19
C VAL A 179 -6.28 -3.00 10.19
N ARG A 180 -7.18 -2.55 11.08
CA ARG A 180 -8.55 -3.07 11.17
C ARG A 180 -9.34 -2.88 9.87
N TRP A 181 -9.12 -1.75 9.20
CA TRP A 181 -9.76 -1.43 7.93
C TRP A 181 -9.24 -2.27 6.78
N ALA A 182 -7.92 -2.37 6.60
CA ALA A 182 -7.30 -3.02 5.45
C ALA A 182 -7.41 -4.54 5.49
N CYS A 183 -7.40 -5.12 6.69
CA CYS A 183 -7.32 -6.57 6.86
C CYS A 183 -8.48 -7.36 6.22
N PRO A 184 -9.76 -6.99 6.39
CA PRO A 184 -10.86 -7.65 5.67
C PRO A 184 -10.70 -7.62 4.15
N TRP A 185 -10.13 -6.55 3.59
CA TRP A 185 -9.89 -6.43 2.15
C TRP A 185 -8.77 -7.34 1.66
N LEU A 186 -7.72 -7.50 2.48
CA LEU A 186 -6.63 -8.45 2.21
C LEU A 186 -7.13 -9.90 2.22
N LEU A 187 -8.01 -10.25 3.18
CA LEU A 187 -8.58 -11.59 3.30
C LEU A 187 -9.68 -11.92 2.27
N ALA A 188 -10.37 -10.91 1.74
CA ALA A 188 -11.57 -11.10 0.92
C ALA A 188 -11.41 -12.09 -0.26
N PRO A 189 -10.30 -12.06 -1.04
CA PRO A 189 -10.09 -13.01 -2.13
C PRO A 189 -9.98 -14.45 -1.65
N VAL A 190 -9.31 -14.67 -0.52
CA VAL A 190 -9.17 -15.99 0.09
C VAL A 190 -10.54 -16.50 0.53
N VAL A 191 -11.28 -15.72 1.31
CA VAL A 191 -12.62 -16.10 1.80
C VAL A 191 -13.60 -16.37 0.65
N ALA A 192 -13.49 -15.64 -0.47
CA ALA A 192 -14.30 -15.89 -1.65
C ALA A 192 -13.93 -17.22 -2.37
N ALA A 193 -12.67 -17.63 -2.32
CA ALA A 193 -12.17 -18.83 -3.00
C ALA A 193 -12.42 -20.12 -2.20
N VAL A 194 -12.32 -20.09 -0.87
CA VAL A 194 -12.50 -21.26 0.00
C VAL A 194 -13.91 -21.23 0.63
N LYS A 195 -14.75 -22.21 0.28
CA LYS A 195 -16.13 -22.37 0.82
C LYS A 195 -16.19 -22.87 2.28
N GLU A 196 -15.03 -22.97 2.93
CA GLU A 196 -14.81 -23.39 4.32
C GLU A 196 -13.76 -22.42 4.90
N PRO A 197 -13.58 -22.28 6.23
CA PRO A 197 -12.58 -21.37 6.80
C PRO A 197 -11.23 -21.57 6.11
N PRO A 198 -10.46 -20.50 5.84
CA PRO A 198 -9.33 -20.56 4.94
C PRO A 198 -8.20 -21.39 5.57
N PHE A 199 -8.24 -22.71 5.37
CA PHE A 199 -7.17 -23.60 5.79
C PHE A 199 -5.96 -23.36 4.89
N GLY A 200 -4.79 -23.10 5.49
CA GLY A 200 -3.54 -22.89 4.77
C GLY A 200 -3.22 -21.43 4.40
N VAL A 201 -3.89 -20.45 5.01
CA VAL A 201 -3.44 -19.05 4.96
C VAL A 201 -2.87 -18.61 6.30
N GLU A 202 -1.71 -17.97 6.25
CA GLU A 202 -1.09 -17.39 7.43
C GLU A 202 -1.27 -15.87 7.36
N LEU A 203 -2.27 -15.38 8.09
CA LEU A 203 -2.44 -13.94 8.30
C LEU A 203 -1.74 -13.55 9.61
N THR A 204 -0.81 -12.61 9.51
CA THR A 204 0.06 -12.18 10.61
C THR A 204 0.18 -10.66 10.64
N LEU A 205 0.17 -10.08 11.84
CA LEU A 205 0.44 -8.66 12.08
C LEU A 205 1.80 -8.53 12.78
N PHE A 206 2.77 -7.97 12.08
CA PHE A 206 4.07 -7.61 12.62
C PHE A 206 4.06 -6.16 13.10
N THR A 207 4.77 -5.91 14.20
CA THR A 207 4.99 -4.56 14.74
C THR A 207 6.48 -4.27 14.69
N TYR A 208 6.82 -3.14 14.08
CA TYR A 208 8.18 -2.63 14.02
C TYR A 208 8.26 -1.32 14.81
N SER A 209 9.27 -1.23 15.66
CA SER A 209 9.56 -0.06 16.51
C SER A 209 10.96 0.47 16.17
N GLY A 210 11.03 1.63 15.52
CA GLY A 210 12.30 2.26 15.11
C GLY A 210 13.16 1.40 14.18
N GLY A 211 12.53 0.70 13.22
CA GLY A 211 13.21 -0.18 12.26
C GLY A 211 13.61 -1.55 12.81
N ARG A 212 13.08 -1.94 13.97
CA ARG A 212 13.34 -3.24 14.58
C ARG A 212 12.04 -3.98 14.80
N PHE A 213 12.01 -5.26 14.46
CA PHE A 213 10.93 -6.15 14.85
C PHE A 213 10.76 -6.11 16.37
N ASP A 214 9.52 -5.90 16.80
CA ASP A 214 9.12 -5.76 18.20
C ASP A 214 8.24 -6.93 18.62
N SER A 215 7.12 -7.13 17.90
CA SER A 215 6.14 -8.17 18.23
C SER A 215 5.38 -8.69 17.01
N VAL A 216 4.74 -9.84 17.18
CA VAL A 216 3.92 -10.50 16.17
C VAL A 216 2.58 -10.93 16.78
N VAL A 217 1.49 -10.80 16.02
CA VAL A 217 0.15 -11.32 16.34
C VAL A 217 -0.32 -12.20 15.19
N HIS A 218 -0.60 -13.47 15.48
CA HIS A 218 -1.09 -14.45 14.50
C HIS A 218 -2.61 -14.30 14.32
N LEU A 219 -3.01 -13.36 13.47
CA LEU A 219 -4.42 -13.00 13.28
C LEU A 219 -5.29 -14.18 12.79
N HIS A 220 -4.72 -15.11 12.04
CA HIS A 220 -5.44 -16.29 11.58
C HIS A 220 -6.00 -17.17 12.72
N GLU A 221 -5.39 -17.13 13.91
CA GLU A 221 -5.87 -17.83 15.12
C GLU A 221 -7.17 -17.21 15.69
N HIS A 222 -7.51 -16.00 15.25
CA HIS A 222 -8.68 -15.24 15.69
C HIS A 222 -9.79 -15.16 14.62
N LEU A 223 -9.69 -15.95 13.56
CA LEU A 223 -10.71 -16.04 12.52
C LEU A 223 -11.94 -16.81 13.01
N ASN A 224 -13.10 -16.20 12.85
CA ASN A 224 -14.39 -16.86 13.02
C ASN A 224 -14.65 -17.83 11.86
N ALA A 225 -15.62 -18.73 12.05
CA ALA A 225 -16.00 -19.70 11.03
C ALA A 225 -16.53 -19.08 9.72
N ASP A 226 -16.96 -17.81 9.75
CA ASP A 226 -17.41 -17.05 8.59
C ASP A 226 -16.28 -16.27 7.88
N GLY A 227 -15.02 -16.44 8.32
CA GLY A 227 -13.85 -15.76 7.76
C GLY A 227 -13.64 -14.34 8.27
N THR A 228 -14.43 -13.87 9.24
CA THR A 228 -14.25 -12.55 9.88
C THR A 228 -13.30 -12.63 11.08
N LEU A 229 -12.63 -11.53 11.43
CA LEU A 229 -11.80 -11.45 12.63
C LEU A 229 -12.60 -10.95 13.84
N ALA A 230 -12.40 -11.60 14.99
CA ALA A 230 -12.94 -11.15 16.27
C ALA A 230 -12.11 -9.99 16.85
N TRP A 231 -12.18 -8.81 16.24
CA TRP A 231 -11.37 -7.63 16.61
C TRP A 231 -11.46 -7.21 18.08
N ASP A 232 -12.58 -7.46 18.75
CA ASP A 232 -12.76 -7.16 20.18
C ASP A 232 -11.85 -8.01 21.07
N ALA A 233 -11.37 -9.15 20.59
CA ALA A 233 -10.47 -10.06 21.29
C ALA A 233 -8.99 -9.85 20.89
N ILE A 234 -8.70 -8.94 19.96
CA ILE A 234 -7.36 -8.72 19.41
C ILE A 234 -6.85 -7.36 19.87
N GLU A 235 -5.81 -7.37 20.71
CA GLU A 235 -5.08 -6.17 21.07
C GLU A 235 -4.02 -5.87 19.99
N ILE A 236 -4.09 -4.68 19.39
CA ILE A 236 -3.02 -4.18 18.51
C ILE A 236 -2.03 -3.40 19.39
N PRO A 237 -0.78 -3.87 19.54
CA PRO A 237 0.22 -3.19 20.38
C PRO A 237 0.44 -1.76 19.88
N PRO A 238 0.50 -0.73 20.75
CA PRO A 238 0.72 0.63 20.30
C PRO A 238 2.15 0.81 19.74
N LEU A 239 2.28 1.53 18.63
CA LEU A 239 3.60 1.92 18.12
C LEU A 239 4.30 2.88 19.08
N THR A 240 5.59 2.63 19.29
CA THR A 240 6.49 3.53 20.03
C THR A 240 7.48 4.17 19.06
N GLY A 241 7.93 5.40 19.30
CA GLY A 241 8.90 6.08 18.44
C GLY A 241 8.27 6.89 17.29
N ASN A 242 9.06 7.17 16.25
CA ASN A 242 8.63 8.00 15.12
C ASN A 242 7.86 7.15 14.10
N PRO A 243 6.60 7.51 13.76
CA PRO A 243 5.83 6.75 12.80
C PRO A 243 6.44 6.86 11.40
N LEU A 244 6.33 5.78 10.62
CA LEU A 244 6.67 5.76 9.20
C LEU A 244 5.85 6.83 8.45
N PRO A 245 6.50 7.73 7.69
CA PRO A 245 5.78 8.69 6.88
C PRO A 245 4.96 7.99 5.78
N ALA A 246 3.76 8.51 5.51
CA ALA A 246 2.93 7.97 4.43
C ALA A 246 3.63 8.13 3.07
N GLY A 247 3.58 7.08 2.25
CA GLY A 247 4.28 6.98 0.96
C GLY A 247 5.76 6.58 1.05
N HIS A 248 6.30 6.35 2.25
CA HIS A 248 7.68 5.88 2.42
C HIS A 248 7.82 4.40 2.00
N PRO A 249 8.88 4.00 1.27
CA PRO A 249 9.20 2.60 0.95
C PRO A 249 9.74 1.84 2.19
N VAL A 250 9.49 0.54 2.28
CA VAL A 250 9.91 -0.34 3.40
C VAL A 250 10.37 -1.68 2.82
N GLY A 251 11.67 -1.86 2.61
CA GLY A 251 12.09 -3.01 1.80
C GLY A 251 11.70 -2.84 0.34
N THR A 252 11.26 -3.94 -0.24
CA THR A 252 10.55 -3.99 -1.53
C THR A 252 9.08 -3.55 -1.41
N ARG A 253 8.57 -3.36 -0.18
CA ARG A 253 7.18 -2.94 0.13
C ARG A 253 7.11 -1.41 0.25
N HIS A 254 5.92 -0.84 0.36
CA HIS A 254 5.75 0.58 0.72
C HIS A 254 4.59 0.75 1.71
N TYR A 255 4.51 1.92 2.35
CA TYR A 255 3.30 2.36 3.05
C TYR A 255 2.08 2.20 2.14
N GLY A 256 1.14 1.34 2.53
CA GLY A 256 0.08 0.83 1.68
C GLY A 256 0.21 -0.66 1.37
N TYR A 257 -0.65 -1.12 0.47
CA TYR A 257 -0.64 -2.48 -0.05
C TYR A 257 0.54 -2.68 -1.00
N SER A 258 1.22 -3.82 -0.85
CA SER A 258 2.25 -4.35 -1.75
C SER A 258 2.01 -5.85 -1.94
N CYS A 259 2.40 -6.40 -3.09
CA CYS A 259 2.48 -7.85 -3.29
C CYS A 259 3.84 -8.22 -3.84
N ASP A 260 4.31 -9.40 -3.44
CA ASP A 260 5.54 -10.01 -3.92
C ASP A 260 5.24 -11.42 -4.44
N TRP A 261 5.87 -11.77 -5.57
CA TRP A 261 5.73 -13.09 -6.21
C TRP A 261 7.05 -13.83 -6.02
N GLY A 262 7.10 -14.76 -5.07
CA GLY A 262 8.24 -15.63 -4.80
C GLY A 262 8.32 -16.87 -5.70
#